data_AF-A0A534PNN5-F1
#
_entry.id   AF-A0A534PNN5-F1
#
_cell.length_a   1.000
_cell.length_b   1.000
_cell.length_c   1.000
_cell.angle_alpha   90.00
_cell.angle_beta   90.00
_cell.angle_gamma   90.00
#
_symmetry.space_group_name_H-M   'P 1'
#
loop_
_entity.id
_entity.type
_entity.pdbx_description
1 polymer ?
#
loop_
_entity_poly.entity_id
_entity_poly.type
_entity_poly.pdbx_seq_one_letter_code
_entity_poly.pdbx_strand_id
1 'polypeptide(L)'
;MRRAEWNAKGKSRTPEGKWLKNVRWALRKAPENLTDRQRVALAQVQRINARLYRAYLLKEQLRALYHLDDPTQAPAHLDAWLTWASRSKLKPFVRLARTLRRSRDGILAAVTLGLTNARLEGLHSKVRLLSHRSFGFHSAAPLIALIYLC
;
A
#
# COMPACT_ATOMS: atom_id res chain seq x y z
N MET A 1 0.91 -3.71 -13.02
CA MET A 1 0.98 -4.72 -14.11
C MET A 1 0.12 -5.90 -13.69
N ARG A 2 -0.87 -6.27 -14.50
CA ARG A 2 -1.87 -7.29 -14.13
C ARG A 2 -1.28 -8.69 -14.33
N ARG A 3 -1.64 -9.65 -13.48
CA ARG A 3 -1.15 -11.05 -13.58
C ARG A 3 -1.50 -11.70 -14.93
N ALA A 4 -2.58 -11.26 -15.57
CA ALA A 4 -2.97 -11.63 -16.92
C ALA A 4 -1.94 -11.22 -18.00
N GLU A 5 -1.35 -10.02 -17.91
CA GLU A 5 -0.33 -9.54 -18.86
C GLU A 5 0.95 -10.38 -18.78
N TRP A 6 1.33 -10.80 -17.57
CA TRP A 6 2.46 -11.71 -17.35
C TRP A 6 2.20 -13.13 -17.91
N ASN A 7 0.98 -13.64 -17.75
CA ASN A 7 0.59 -14.95 -18.30
C ASN A 7 0.58 -14.93 -19.84
N ALA A 8 0.05 -13.86 -20.44
CA ALA A 8 -0.02 -13.70 -21.90
C ALA A 8 1.36 -13.61 -22.58
N LYS A 9 2.39 -13.17 -21.83
CA LYS A 9 3.78 -13.04 -22.33
C LYS A 9 4.65 -14.25 -22.02
N GLY A 10 4.07 -15.44 -21.85
CA GLY A 10 4.83 -16.69 -21.70
C GLY A 10 5.43 -16.91 -20.30
N LYS A 11 4.90 -16.23 -19.27
CA LYS A 11 5.31 -16.35 -17.86
C LYS A 11 6.79 -16.02 -17.64
N SER A 12 7.65 -17.02 -17.41
CA SER A 12 9.11 -16.83 -17.25
C SER A 12 9.90 -17.70 -18.23
N ARG A 13 9.21 -18.22 -19.25
CA ARG A 13 9.80 -19.06 -20.30
C ARG A 13 10.45 -18.21 -21.39
N THR A 14 9.99 -16.98 -21.58
CA THR A 14 10.54 -16.00 -22.53
C THR A 14 11.38 -14.93 -21.83
N PRO A 15 12.34 -14.28 -22.53
CA PRO A 15 13.06 -13.11 -22.02
C PRO A 15 12.13 -12.00 -21.53
N GLU A 16 11.07 -11.70 -22.28
CA GLU A 16 10.07 -10.68 -21.95
C GLU A 16 9.31 -11.04 -20.68
N GLY A 17 8.92 -12.30 -20.54
CA GLY A 17 8.24 -12.80 -19.35
C GLY A 17 9.11 -12.74 -18.09
N LYS A 18 10.40 -13.08 -18.21
CA LYS A 18 11.40 -12.93 -17.14
C LYS A 18 11.57 -11.45 -16.75
N TRP A 19 11.69 -10.57 -17.74
CA TRP A 19 11.79 -9.13 -17.52
C TRP A 19 10.54 -8.56 -16.82
N LEU A 20 9.33 -8.92 -17.27
CA LEU A 20 8.06 -8.52 -16.63
C LEU A 20 7.99 -8.98 -15.18
N LYS A 21 8.43 -10.22 -14.89
CA LYS A 21 8.50 -10.73 -13.51
C LYS A 21 9.46 -9.90 -12.65
N ASN A 22 10.63 -9.55 -13.17
CA ASN A 22 11.63 -8.75 -12.46
C ASN A 22 11.12 -7.33 -12.19
N VAL A 23 10.53 -6.67 -13.19
CA VAL A 23 9.88 -5.36 -13.04
C VAL A 23 8.77 -5.40 -11.98
N ARG A 24 7.92 -6.43 -12.01
CA ARG A 24 6.85 -6.58 -11.02
C ARG A 24 7.40 -6.67 -9.58
N TRP A 25 8.50 -7.38 -9.39
CA TRP A 25 9.15 -7.47 -8.09
C TRP A 25 9.81 -6.16 -7.68
N ALA A 26 10.49 -5.48 -8.60
CA ALA A 26 11.11 -4.18 -8.35
C ALA A 26 10.07 -3.13 -7.91
N LEU A 27 8.91 -3.09 -8.56
CA LEU A 27 7.81 -2.16 -8.21
C LEU A 27 7.15 -2.45 -6.85
N ARG A 28 7.33 -3.64 -6.27
CA ARG A 28 6.70 -4.04 -5.00
C ARG A 28 7.61 -3.80 -3.80
N LYS A 29 8.92 -3.94 -3.97
CA LYS A 29 9.89 -3.80 -2.88
C LYS A 29 10.06 -2.34 -2.47
N ALA A 30 10.43 -2.14 -1.21
CA ALA A 30 10.92 -0.86 -0.74
C ALA A 30 12.23 -0.47 -1.46
N PRO A 31 12.48 0.81 -1.78
CA PRO A 31 13.66 1.26 -2.52
C PRO A 31 14.99 0.77 -1.95
N GLU A 32 15.10 0.76 -0.62
CA GLU A 32 16.27 0.29 0.14
C GLU A 32 16.54 -1.21 -0.04
N ASN A 33 15.52 -2.01 -0.39
CA ASN A 33 15.62 -3.46 -0.54
C ASN A 33 15.76 -3.92 -2.01
N LEU A 34 15.97 -2.97 -2.93
CA LEU A 34 16.15 -3.25 -4.35
C LEU A 34 17.58 -3.71 -4.64
N THR A 35 17.69 -4.86 -5.32
CA THR A 35 18.96 -5.31 -5.90
C THR A 35 19.33 -4.45 -7.10
N ASP A 36 20.60 -4.44 -7.51
CA ASP A 36 21.07 -3.63 -8.65
C ASP A 36 20.32 -3.97 -9.94
N ARG A 37 20.07 -5.26 -10.18
CA ARG A 37 19.25 -5.71 -11.32
C ARG A 37 17.83 -5.14 -11.28
N GLN A 38 17.26 -4.99 -10.09
CA GLN A 38 15.92 -4.41 -9.91
C GLN A 38 15.92 -2.89 -10.08
N ARG A 39 16.99 -2.20 -9.65
CA ARG A 39 17.18 -0.76 -9.89
C ARG A 39 17.30 -0.46 -11.39
N VAL A 40 18.10 -1.25 -12.12
CA VAL A 40 18.19 -1.16 -13.59
C VAL A 40 16.83 -1.40 -14.24
N ALA A 41 16.07 -2.40 -13.79
CA ALA A 41 14.73 -2.64 -14.31
C ALA A 41 13.77 -1.46 -14.07
N LEU A 42 13.85 -0.79 -12.90
CA LEU A 42 13.06 0.41 -12.62
C LEU A 42 13.48 1.60 -13.51
N ALA A 43 14.77 1.79 -13.74
CA ALA A 43 15.28 2.82 -14.65
C ALA A 43 14.79 2.58 -16.09
N GLN A 44 14.71 1.32 -16.52
CA GLN A 44 14.11 0.97 -17.80
C GLN A 44 12.60 1.28 -17.81
N VAL A 45 11.87 0.93 -16.75
CA VAL A 45 10.43 1.24 -16.62
C VAL A 45 10.15 2.74 -16.72
N GLN A 46 11.00 3.58 -16.15
CA GLN A 46 10.90 5.04 -16.28
C GLN A 46 10.91 5.49 -17.74
N ARG A 47 11.78 4.89 -18.57
CA ARG A 47 11.93 5.23 -19.99
C ARG A 47 10.76 4.72 -20.85
N ILE A 48 10.33 3.48 -20.62
CA ILE A 48 9.35 2.80 -21.49
C ILE A 48 7.89 2.97 -21.05
N ASN A 49 7.66 3.27 -19.77
CA ASN A 49 6.31 3.37 -19.20
C ASN A 49 6.27 4.38 -18.06
N ALA A 50 6.32 5.66 -18.42
CA ALA A 50 6.24 6.78 -17.48
C ALA A 50 4.99 6.72 -16.59
N ARG A 51 3.88 6.16 -17.09
CA ARG A 51 2.64 5.99 -16.31
C ARG A 51 2.83 5.01 -15.15
N LEU A 52 3.48 3.88 -15.41
CA LEU A 52 3.78 2.86 -14.40
C LEU A 52 4.83 3.36 -13.40
N TYR A 53 5.84 4.06 -13.89
CA TYR A 53 6.85 4.68 -13.03
C TYR A 53 6.25 5.76 -12.10
N ARG A 54 5.34 6.61 -12.61
CA ARG A 54 4.61 7.57 -11.78
C ARG A 54 3.79 6.89 -10.67
N ALA A 55 3.14 5.76 -10.98
CA ALA A 55 2.41 4.97 -10.00
C ALA A 55 3.33 4.44 -8.89
N TYR A 56 4.54 3.99 -9.27
CA TYR A 56 5.56 3.57 -8.32
C TYR A 56 5.98 4.71 -7.39
N LEU A 57 6.34 5.88 -7.94
CA LEU A 57 6.74 7.01 -7.13
C LEU A 57 5.64 7.49 -6.17
N LEU A 58 4.39 7.55 -6.62
CA LEU A 58 3.25 7.89 -5.75
C LEU A 58 3.09 6.87 -4.61
N LYS A 59 3.33 5.59 -4.87
CA LYS A 59 3.31 4.55 -3.82
C LYS A 59 4.45 4.75 -2.83
N GLU A 60 5.67 5.02 -3.30
CA GLU A 60 6.83 5.20 -2.40
C GLU A 60 6.73 6.48 -1.58
N GLN A 61 6.27 7.59 -2.17
CA GLN A 61 6.04 8.84 -1.44
C GLN A 61 4.95 8.69 -0.37
N LEU A 62 3.90 7.89 -0.62
CA LEU A 62 2.91 7.59 0.41
C LEU A 62 3.48 6.71 1.52
N ARG A 63 4.39 5.79 1.20
CA ARG A 63 5.10 4.99 2.22
C ARG A 63 6.01 5.87 3.08
N ALA A 64 6.72 6.81 2.46
CA ALA A 64 7.63 7.72 3.13
C ALA A 64 6.93 8.55 4.22
N LEU A 65 5.66 8.92 4.02
CA LEU A 65 4.84 9.61 5.03
C LEU A 65 4.85 8.91 6.41
N TYR A 66 4.90 7.58 6.44
CA TYR A 66 4.89 6.79 7.68
C TYR A 66 6.30 6.46 8.20
N HIS A 67 7.35 6.93 7.53
CA HIS A 67 8.76 6.71 7.88
C HIS A 67 9.52 8.04 7.91
N LEU A 68 8.82 9.16 8.14
CA LEU A 68 9.45 10.46 8.32
C LEU A 68 10.23 10.47 9.62
N ASP A 69 11.45 10.99 9.59
CA ASP A 69 12.28 11.17 10.79
C ASP A 69 11.65 12.18 11.77
N ASP A 70 10.97 13.18 11.21
CA ASP A 70 10.28 14.24 11.93
C ASP A 70 8.77 14.24 11.57
N PRO A 71 7.90 13.77 12.49
CA PRO A 71 6.45 13.72 12.27
C PRO A 71 5.80 15.08 12.02
N THR A 72 6.43 16.20 12.43
CA THR A 72 5.88 17.54 12.20
C THR A 72 5.81 17.91 10.72
N GLN A 73 6.58 17.22 9.87
CA GLN A 73 6.57 17.38 8.40
C GLN A 73 5.42 16.64 7.72
N ALA A 74 4.72 15.74 8.44
CA ALA A 74 3.66 14.91 7.88
C ALA A 74 2.52 15.70 7.20
N PRO A 75 2.03 16.83 7.75
CA PRO A 75 0.99 17.64 7.10
C PRO A 75 1.43 18.14 5.73
N ALA A 76 2.61 18.77 5.64
CA ALA A 76 3.15 19.30 4.40
C ALA A 76 3.41 18.20 3.37
N HIS A 77 3.99 17.08 3.81
CA HIS A 77 4.23 15.90 2.95
C HIS A 77 2.93 15.33 2.39
N LEU A 78 1.91 15.17 3.25
CA LEU A 78 0.60 14.65 2.85
C LEU A 78 -0.10 15.60 1.86
N ASP A 79 -0.05 16.91 2.09
CA ASP A 79 -0.69 17.90 1.22
C ASP A 79 -0.01 17.95 -0.17
N ALA A 80 1.32 17.87 -0.22
CA ALA A 80 2.08 17.74 -1.46
C ALA A 80 1.70 16.44 -2.20
N TRP A 81 1.63 15.31 -1.49
CA TRP A 81 1.24 14.03 -2.05
C TRP A 81 -0.18 14.05 -2.62
N LEU A 82 -1.15 14.60 -1.87
CA LEU A 82 -2.55 14.72 -2.29
C LEU A 82 -2.69 15.55 -3.56
N THR A 83 -1.94 16.64 -3.65
CA THR A 83 -1.88 17.51 -4.83
C THR A 83 -1.37 16.75 -6.05
N TRP A 84 -0.26 16.04 -5.90
CA TRP A 84 0.33 15.27 -6.99
C TRP A 84 -0.55 14.10 -7.44
N ALA A 85 -1.06 13.32 -6.48
CA ALA A 85 -1.94 12.18 -6.74
C ALA A 85 -3.21 12.58 -7.50
N SER A 86 -3.78 13.75 -7.16
CA SER A 86 -4.99 14.28 -7.82
C SER A 86 -4.75 14.69 -9.27
N ARG A 87 -3.53 15.15 -9.60
CA ARG A 87 -3.13 15.59 -10.96
C ARG A 87 -2.46 14.48 -11.78
N SER A 88 -2.25 13.30 -11.18
CA SER A 88 -1.49 12.19 -11.78
C SER A 88 -2.10 11.57 -13.04
N LYS A 89 -3.38 11.84 -13.33
CA LYS A 89 -4.22 11.16 -14.35
C LYS A 89 -4.35 9.64 -14.14
N LEU A 90 -3.98 9.14 -12.95
CA LEU A 90 -4.13 7.74 -12.55
C LEU A 90 -5.41 7.58 -11.74
N LYS A 91 -6.50 7.12 -12.38
CA LYS A 91 -7.81 6.91 -11.72
C LYS A 91 -7.72 6.27 -10.31
N PRO A 92 -6.90 5.23 -10.06
CA PRO A 92 -6.75 4.66 -8.72
C PRO A 92 -6.18 5.63 -7.68
N PHE A 93 -5.13 6.39 -8.02
CA PHE A 93 -4.51 7.35 -7.10
C PHE A 93 -5.36 8.60 -6.89
N VAL A 94 -6.09 9.04 -7.92
CA VAL A 94 -7.06 10.14 -7.76
C VAL A 94 -8.17 9.74 -6.79
N ARG A 95 -8.68 8.50 -6.87
CA ARG A 95 -9.65 7.96 -5.91
C ARG A 95 -9.05 7.87 -4.51
N LEU A 96 -7.83 7.34 -4.39
CA LEU A 96 -7.13 7.24 -3.11
C LEU A 96 -6.94 8.60 -2.46
N ALA A 97 -6.52 9.62 -3.22
CA ALA A 97 -6.37 10.98 -2.71
C ALA A 97 -7.69 11.57 -2.17
N ARG A 98 -8.84 11.25 -2.77
CA ARG A 98 -10.15 11.66 -2.21
C ARG A 98 -10.45 10.97 -0.89
N THR A 99 -10.12 9.69 -0.77
CA THR A 99 -10.28 8.94 0.48
C THR A 99 -9.37 9.50 1.57
N LEU A 100 -8.08 9.70 1.29
CA LEU A 100 -7.13 10.21 2.28
C LEU A 100 -7.46 11.64 2.73
N ARG A 101 -8.02 12.50 1.86
CA ARG A 101 -8.53 13.81 2.28
C ARG A 101 -9.61 13.72 3.35
N ARG A 102 -10.56 12.78 3.23
CA ARG A 102 -11.64 12.59 4.22
C ARG A 102 -11.12 12.05 5.55
N SER A 103 -9.98 11.38 5.55
CA SER A 103 -9.37 10.76 6.72
C SER A 103 -8.07 11.48 7.15
N ARG A 104 -7.87 12.72 6.72
CA ARG A 104 -6.60 13.46 6.88
C ARG A 104 -6.16 13.50 8.33
N ASP A 105 -7.06 13.89 9.23
CA ASP A 105 -6.72 14.05 10.65
C ASP A 105 -6.32 12.73 11.30
N GLY A 106 -7.03 11.64 10.97
CA GLY A 106 -6.68 10.30 11.42
C GLY A 106 -5.31 9.82 10.92
N ILE A 107 -4.94 10.17 9.68
CA ILE A 107 -3.63 9.85 9.11
C ILE A 107 -2.53 10.63 9.86
N LEU A 108 -2.72 11.93 10.08
CA LEU A 108 -1.73 12.76 10.77
C LEU A 108 -1.56 12.35 12.24
N ALA A 109 -2.66 12.03 12.91
CA ALA A 109 -2.62 11.45 14.25
C ALA A 109 -1.85 10.12 14.26
N ALA A 110 -2.11 9.24 13.29
CA ALA A 110 -1.40 7.96 13.20
C ALA A 110 0.11 8.13 12.99
N VAL A 111 0.53 9.07 12.14
CA VAL A 111 1.96 9.38 11.93
C VAL A 111 2.58 9.97 13.20
N THR A 112 1.93 10.94 13.82
CA THR A 112 2.42 11.60 15.06
C THR A 112 2.56 10.61 16.22
N LEU A 113 1.63 9.67 16.34
CA LEU A 113 1.61 8.66 17.39
C LEU A 113 2.40 7.39 17.04
N GLY A 114 3.00 7.31 15.84
CA GLY A 114 3.69 6.11 15.37
C GLY A 114 2.79 4.87 15.29
N LEU A 115 1.48 5.06 15.09
CA LEU A 115 0.51 3.97 15.07
C LEU A 115 0.69 3.15 13.79
N THR A 116 1.12 1.90 13.96
CA THR A 116 1.18 0.93 12.87
C THR A 116 -0.14 0.16 12.77
N ASN A 117 -0.48 -0.27 11.56
CA ASN A 117 -1.60 -1.20 11.35
C ASN A 117 -1.43 -2.50 12.14
N ALA A 118 -0.25 -2.83 12.66
CA ALA A 118 -0.01 -4.03 13.45
C ALA A 118 -0.93 -4.14 14.69
N ARG A 119 -1.26 -3.03 15.36
CA ARG A 119 -2.21 -3.04 16.49
C ARG A 119 -3.64 -3.33 16.02
N LEU A 120 -4.08 -2.70 14.93
CA LEU A 120 -5.39 -2.93 14.31
C LEU A 120 -5.50 -4.32 13.69
N GLU A 121 -4.44 -4.83 13.07
CA GLU A 121 -4.35 -6.18 12.51
C GLU A 121 -4.32 -7.24 13.62
N GLY A 122 -3.63 -6.95 14.74
CA GLY A 122 -3.68 -7.76 15.95
C GLY A 122 -5.09 -7.83 16.52
N LEU A 123 -5.78 -6.69 16.63
CA LEU A 123 -7.17 -6.61 17.05
C LEU A 123 -8.10 -7.34 16.07
N HIS A 124 -8.00 -7.09 14.77
CA HIS A 124 -8.78 -7.79 13.75
C HIS A 124 -8.54 -9.30 13.77
N SER A 125 -7.32 -9.75 14.05
CA SER A 125 -7.01 -11.18 14.19
C SER A 125 -7.63 -11.77 15.45
N LYS A 126 -7.61 -11.05 16.58
CA LYS A 126 -8.31 -11.44 17.82
C LYS A 126 -9.83 -11.50 17.61
N VAL A 127 -10.43 -10.47 17.01
CA VAL A 127 -11.86 -10.42 16.68
C VAL A 127 -12.23 -11.58 15.76
N ARG A 128 -11.44 -11.86 14.72
CA ARG A 128 -11.69 -12.99 13.81
C ARG A 128 -11.59 -14.35 14.52
N LEU A 129 -10.64 -14.51 15.44
CA LEU A 129 -10.53 -15.71 16.28
C LEU A 129 -11.75 -15.87 17.20
N LEU A 130 -12.20 -14.78 17.84
CA LEU A 130 -13.40 -14.77 18.68
C LEU A 130 -14.65 -15.11 17.85
N SER A 131 -14.81 -14.52 16.66
CA SER A 131 -15.89 -14.87 15.74
C SER A 131 -15.84 -16.34 15.33
N HIS A 132 -14.66 -16.90 15.07
CA HIS A 132 -14.50 -18.31 14.75
C HIS A 132 -14.77 -19.25 15.95
N ARG A 133 -14.56 -18.80 17.18
CA ARG A 133 -14.96 -19.55 18.39
C ARG A 133 -16.44 -19.40 18.74
N SER A 134 -17.10 -18.45 18.11
CA SER A 134 -18.50 -18.08 18.37
C SER A 134 -19.50 -18.80 17.46
N PHE A 135 -19.07 -19.84 16.71
CA PHE A 135 -20.00 -20.70 15.99
C PHE A 135 -20.98 -21.34 16.98
N GLY A 136 -22.27 -21.06 16.82
CA GLY A 136 -23.35 -21.50 17.73
C GLY A 136 -24.04 -20.37 18.49
N PHE A 137 -23.59 -19.12 18.39
CA PHE A 137 -24.37 -18.00 18.90
C PHE A 137 -25.55 -17.67 17.99
N HIS A 138 -26.72 -17.52 18.61
CA HIS A 138 -27.98 -17.24 17.92
C HIS A 138 -28.17 -15.74 17.62
N SER A 139 -27.22 -14.89 18.02
CA SER A 139 -27.20 -13.45 17.74
C SER A 139 -25.79 -12.86 17.85
N ALA A 140 -25.62 -11.59 17.46
CA ALA A 140 -24.33 -10.90 17.51
C ALA A 140 -23.95 -10.39 18.93
N ALA A 141 -24.91 -10.27 19.85
CA ALA A 141 -24.69 -9.70 21.17
C ALA A 141 -23.64 -10.47 22.03
N PRO A 142 -23.61 -11.81 22.04
CA PRO A 142 -22.61 -12.57 22.80
C PRO A 142 -21.19 -12.42 22.24
N LEU A 143 -21.06 -12.33 20.91
CA LEU A 143 -19.77 -12.05 20.25
C LEU A 143 -19.26 -10.65 20.61
N ILE A 144 -20.14 -9.65 20.62
CA ILE A 144 -19.79 -8.28 21.02
C ILE A 144 -19.32 -8.24 22.48
N ALA A 145 -20.03 -8.91 23.40
CA ALA A 145 -19.62 -9.00 24.80
C ALA A 145 -18.23 -9.66 24.98
N LEU A 146 -17.94 -10.71 24.22
CA LEU A 146 -16.61 -11.36 24.21
C LEU A 146 -15.48 -10.45 23.72
N ILE A 147 -15.76 -9.55 22.77
CA ILE A 147 -14.79 -8.57 22.28
C ILE A 147 -14.51 -7.50 23.34
N TYR A 148 -15.51 -7.09 24.14
CA TYR A 148 -15.35 -6.11 25.22
C TYR A 148 -14.65 -6.65 26.48
N LEU A 149 -14.54 -7.98 26.63
CA LEU A 149 -13.88 -8.64 27.75
C LEU A 149 -12.38 -8.96 27.50
N CYS A 150 -11.84 -8.57 26.34
CA CYS A 150 -10.45 -8.81 25.91
C CYS A 150 -9.60 -7.53 25.97
#